data_AF-A0A7C5ZY72-F1
#
_entry.id   AF-A0A7C5ZY72-F1
#
_cell.length_a   1.000
_cell.length_b   1.000
_cell.length_c   1.000
_cell.angle_alpha   90.00
_cell.angle_beta   90.00
_cell.angle_gamma   90.00
#
_symmetry.space_group_name_H-M   'P 1'
#
loop_
_entity.id
_entity.type
_entity.pdbx_description
1 polymer ?
#
loop_
_entity_poly.entity_id
_entity_poly.type
_entity_poly.pdbx_seq_one_letter_code
_entity_poly.pdbx_strand_id
1 'polypeptide(L)'
;MFRGSVFRGLTRREAEDLINAVKHDKYWRMDPENRDFICVVALSRARIKSKRGMYAKATYLKRIKVLPSAARFCRKWRILLVDMRRMSAVSVLTWKAFNRIISNGLGPVVCSILLHGELTPYFNNSTVSRILKDVRSLVE
;
A
#
# COMPACT_ATOMS: atom_id res chain seq x y z
N MET A 1 -13.90 -19.98 -4.82
CA MET A 1 -13.09 -19.64 -3.62
C MET A 1 -11.81 -18.94 -4.07
N PHE A 2 -11.56 -17.70 -3.63
CA PHE A 2 -10.34 -16.96 -4.00
C PHE A 2 -9.10 -17.64 -3.39
N ARG A 3 -8.13 -18.03 -4.22
CA ARG A 3 -6.94 -18.78 -3.76
C ARG A 3 -5.75 -17.83 -3.52
N GLY A 4 -5.06 -18.01 -2.40
CA GLY A 4 -3.80 -17.32 -2.07
C GLY A 4 -3.80 -16.65 -0.69
N SER A 5 -2.62 -16.57 -0.06
CA SER A 5 -2.47 -16.04 1.31
C SER A 5 -2.84 -14.57 1.48
N VAL A 6 -2.97 -13.81 0.39
CA VAL A 6 -3.43 -12.41 0.43
C VAL A 6 -4.94 -12.29 0.69
N PHE A 7 -5.73 -13.26 0.24
CA PHE A 7 -7.17 -13.31 0.47
C PHE A 7 -7.53 -13.94 1.82
N ARG A 8 -6.57 -14.56 2.52
CA ARG A 8 -6.81 -15.17 3.83
C ARG A 8 -7.28 -14.10 4.80
N GLY A 9 -8.47 -14.32 5.36
CA GLY A 9 -9.09 -13.42 6.34
C GLY A 9 -9.83 -12.23 5.72
N LEU A 10 -9.83 -12.05 4.40
CA LEU A 10 -10.73 -11.09 3.75
C LEU A 10 -12.16 -11.65 3.72
N THR A 11 -13.13 -10.77 3.93
CA THR A 11 -14.53 -11.07 3.63
C THR A 11 -14.73 -11.24 2.13
N ARG A 12 -15.86 -11.83 1.72
CA ARG A 12 -16.21 -11.97 0.30
C ARG A 12 -16.24 -10.62 -0.42
N ARG A 13 -16.88 -9.62 0.20
CA ARG A 13 -16.97 -8.25 -0.32
C ARG A 13 -15.60 -7.62 -0.50
N GLU A 14 -14.72 -7.70 0.51
CA GLU A 14 -13.35 -7.17 0.40
C GLU A 14 -12.54 -7.84 -0.72
N ALA A 15 -12.71 -9.15 -0.91
CA ALA A 15 -12.05 -9.87 -1.99
C ALA A 15 -12.58 -9.46 -3.38
N GLU A 16 -13.89 -9.28 -3.51
CA GLU A 16 -14.55 -8.78 -4.72
C GLU A 16 -14.10 -7.34 -5.05
N ASP A 17 -14.01 -6.47 -4.05
CA ASP A 17 -13.54 -5.09 -4.21
C ASP A 17 -12.09 -5.04 -4.72
N LEU A 18 -11.20 -5.86 -4.15
CA LEU A 18 -9.81 -5.98 -4.60
C LEU A 18 -9.71 -6.50 -6.04
N ILE A 19 -10.55 -7.46 -6.41
CA ILE A 19 -10.61 -7.97 -7.78
C ILE A 19 -11.11 -6.89 -8.74
N ASN A 20 -12.17 -6.18 -8.37
CA ASN A 20 -12.71 -5.09 -9.17
C ASN A 20 -11.70 -3.97 -9.32
N ALA A 21 -10.93 -3.66 -8.27
CA ALA A 21 -9.83 -2.71 -8.37
C ALA A 21 -8.79 -3.10 -9.41
N VAL A 22 -8.41 -4.38 -9.47
CA VAL A 22 -7.48 -4.89 -10.49
C VAL A 22 -8.11 -4.86 -11.89
N LYS A 23 -9.36 -5.30 -12.03
CA LYS A 23 -10.08 -5.33 -13.32
C LYS A 23 -10.21 -3.95 -13.95
N HIS A 24 -10.48 -2.94 -13.14
CA HIS A 24 -10.70 -1.57 -13.58
C HIS A 24 -9.46 -0.68 -13.44
N ASP A 25 -8.27 -1.28 -13.29
CA ASP A 25 -6.99 -0.57 -13.23
C ASP A 25 -6.93 0.58 -12.19
N LYS A 26 -7.58 0.39 -11.03
CA LYS A 26 -7.81 1.44 -10.04
C LYS A 26 -6.52 1.86 -9.31
N TYR A 27 -6.54 3.09 -8.82
CA TYR A 27 -5.62 3.66 -7.84
C TYR A 27 -6.40 4.53 -6.84
N TRP A 28 -5.75 4.89 -5.73
CA TRP A 28 -6.30 5.80 -4.74
C TRP A 28 -5.25 6.82 -4.33
N ARG A 29 -5.65 8.06 -4.08
CA ARG A 29 -4.79 9.01 -3.36
C ARG A 29 -4.78 8.64 -1.89
N MET A 30 -3.61 8.69 -1.26
CA MET A 30 -3.53 8.45 0.18
C MET A 30 -4.17 9.62 0.94
N ASP A 31 -3.93 10.83 0.47
CA ASP A 31 -4.46 12.07 1.03
C ASP A 31 -5.13 12.86 -0.12
N PRO A 32 -6.38 13.31 0.02
CA PRO A 32 -7.07 14.09 -1.01
C PRO A 32 -6.32 15.37 -1.42
N GLU A 33 -5.68 16.03 -0.46
CA GLU A 33 -4.98 17.31 -0.63
C GLU A 33 -3.53 17.08 -1.12
N ASN A 34 -2.92 15.95 -0.75
CA ASN A 34 -1.57 15.60 -1.13
C ASN A 34 -1.50 14.57 -2.27
N ARG A 35 -1.09 15.04 -3.45
CA ARG A 35 -0.96 14.21 -4.67
C ARG A 35 0.35 13.41 -4.75
N ASP A 36 1.27 13.60 -3.82
CA ASP A 36 2.59 12.94 -3.83
C ASP A 36 2.48 11.44 -3.52
N PHE A 37 1.41 11.01 -2.87
CA PHE A 37 1.28 9.63 -2.43
C PHE A 37 0.01 8.97 -2.94
N ILE A 38 0.19 7.86 -3.68
CA ILE A 38 -0.92 7.04 -4.14
C ILE A 38 -0.76 5.58 -3.73
N CYS A 39 -1.89 4.90 -3.64
CA CYS A 39 -2.01 3.46 -3.47
C CYS A 39 -2.38 2.81 -4.80
N VAL A 40 -1.65 1.76 -5.19
CA VAL A 40 -1.94 0.91 -6.35
C VAL A 40 -1.91 -0.56 -5.97
N VAL A 41 -2.57 -1.43 -6.75
CA VAL A 41 -2.54 -2.87 -6.52
C VAL A 41 -1.37 -3.49 -7.27
N ALA A 42 -0.52 -4.25 -6.58
CA ALA A 42 0.55 -5.03 -7.18
C ALA A 42 -0.03 -6.19 -8.01
N LEU A 43 0.33 -6.26 -9.29
CA LEU A 43 -0.06 -7.32 -10.22
C LEU A 43 1.00 -8.43 -10.32
N SER A 44 2.19 -8.19 -9.78
CA SER A 44 3.26 -9.18 -9.67
C SER A 44 4.00 -9.07 -8.33
N ARG A 45 4.85 -10.06 -8.03
CA ARG A 45 5.90 -9.86 -7.02
C ARG A 45 6.88 -8.80 -7.52
N ALA A 46 7.55 -8.12 -6.59
CA ALA A 46 8.73 -7.34 -6.94
C ALA A 46 9.85 -8.34 -7.28
N ARG A 47 9.99 -8.66 -8.55
CA ARG A 47 10.99 -9.60 -9.05
C ARG A 47 11.60 -9.03 -10.31
N ILE A 48 12.76 -8.41 -10.14
CA ILE A 48 13.79 -8.20 -11.16
C ILE A 48 15.09 -7.99 -10.36
N LYS A 49 15.97 -9.01 -10.34
CA LYS A 49 17.39 -8.83 -10.02
C LYS A 49 18.06 -8.37 -11.31
N SER A 50 17.99 -7.08 -11.64
CA SER A 50 18.82 -6.50 -12.69
C SER A 50 19.61 -5.33 -12.12
N LYS A 51 20.68 -4.90 -12.80
CA LYS A 51 21.48 -3.72 -12.44
C LYS A 51 20.64 -2.44 -12.21
N ARG A 52 19.37 -2.41 -12.63
CA ARG A 52 18.45 -1.25 -12.58
C ARG A 52 17.46 -1.26 -11.40
N GLY A 53 17.54 -2.23 -10.48
CA GLY A 53 16.71 -2.30 -9.27
C GLY A 53 15.49 -3.22 -9.37
N MET A 54 14.67 -3.22 -8.30
CA MET A 54 13.48 -4.08 -8.18
C MET A 54 12.21 -3.39 -8.68
N TYR A 55 11.40 -4.09 -9.46
CA TYR A 55 10.14 -3.57 -10.01
C TYR A 55 9.01 -4.57 -9.84
N ALA A 56 7.79 -4.04 -9.77
CA ALA A 56 6.55 -4.81 -9.82
C ALA A 56 5.62 -4.25 -10.91
N LYS A 57 4.82 -5.12 -11.53
CA LYS A 57 3.64 -4.68 -12.29
C LYS A 57 2.60 -4.17 -11.29
N ALA A 58 1.91 -3.10 -11.63
CA ALA A 58 0.90 -2.49 -10.77
C ALA A 58 -0.26 -1.95 -11.60
N THR A 59 -1.42 -1.79 -10.96
CA THR A 59 -2.52 -1.02 -11.55
C THR A 59 -2.12 0.43 -11.74
N TYR A 60 -2.79 1.13 -12.65
CA TYR A 60 -2.63 2.53 -13.05
C TYR A 60 -1.27 2.87 -13.67
N LEU A 61 -0.17 2.62 -12.94
CA LEU A 61 1.19 2.94 -13.35
C LEU A 61 1.81 1.91 -14.30
N LYS A 62 1.15 0.76 -14.52
CA LYS A 62 1.61 -0.43 -15.27
C LYS A 62 2.84 -1.13 -14.66
N ARG A 63 3.89 -0.38 -14.30
CA ARG A 63 5.11 -0.87 -13.67
C ARG A 63 5.72 0.21 -12.77
N ILE A 64 6.17 -0.18 -11.59
CA ILE A 64 6.76 0.74 -10.62
C ILE A 64 8.02 0.17 -9.99
N LYS A 65 9.01 1.04 -9.72
CA LYS A 65 10.18 0.68 -8.93
C LYS A 65 9.74 0.44 -7.49
N VAL A 66 10.28 -0.58 -6.84
CA VAL A 66 9.98 -0.90 -5.44
C VAL A 66 11.25 -0.76 -4.64
N LEU A 67 11.21 0.01 -3.55
CA LEU A 67 12.37 0.19 -2.70
C LEU A 67 12.87 -1.15 -2.13
N PRO A 68 14.18 -1.34 -1.96
CA PRO A 68 14.74 -2.59 -1.47
C PRO A 68 14.11 -3.12 -0.17
N SER A 69 13.86 -2.23 0.78
CA SER A 69 13.23 -2.52 2.07
C SER A 69 11.79 -3.04 1.92
N ALA A 70 11.03 -2.52 0.96
CA ALA A 70 9.64 -2.86 0.70
C ALA A 70 9.46 -4.09 -0.21
N ALA A 71 10.43 -4.36 -1.08
CA ALA A 71 10.31 -5.37 -2.14
C ALA A 71 10.07 -6.80 -1.61
N ARG A 72 10.66 -7.17 -0.47
CA ARG A 72 10.44 -8.48 0.16
C ARG A 72 8.97 -8.73 0.54
N PHE A 73 8.21 -7.67 0.76
CA PHE A 73 6.79 -7.73 1.11
C PHE A 73 5.88 -7.65 -0.10
N CYS A 74 6.39 -7.19 -1.24
CA CYS A 74 5.63 -7.02 -2.47
C CYS A 74 5.24 -8.38 -3.07
N ARG A 75 3.93 -8.67 -3.03
CA ARG A 75 3.32 -9.86 -3.65
C ARG A 75 2.14 -9.41 -4.49
N LYS A 76 1.79 -10.20 -5.53
CA LYS A 76 0.54 -9.99 -6.29
C LYS A 76 -0.63 -9.84 -5.31
N TRP A 77 -1.52 -8.89 -5.58
CA TRP A 77 -2.69 -8.49 -4.78
C TRP A 77 -2.38 -7.65 -3.52
N ARG A 78 -1.12 -7.33 -3.22
CA ARG A 78 -0.79 -6.35 -2.17
C ARG A 78 -1.00 -4.92 -2.66
N ILE A 79 -1.20 -4.00 -1.73
CA ILE A 79 -1.23 -2.58 -2.05
C ILE A 79 0.18 -2.02 -1.95
N LEU A 80 0.58 -1.22 -2.93
CA LEU A 80 1.84 -0.48 -2.93
C LEU A 80 1.52 0.98 -2.65
N LEU A 81 2.21 1.55 -1.67
CA LEU A 81 2.22 2.99 -1.44
C LEU A 81 3.37 3.60 -2.20
N VAL A 82 3.05 4.46 -3.14
CA VAL A 82 3.96 5.03 -4.13
C VAL A 82 4.18 6.50 -3.81
N ASP A 83 5.44 6.89 -3.66
CA ASP A 83 5.87 8.28 -3.75
C ASP A 83 5.99 8.63 -5.25
N MET A 84 5.07 9.46 -5.71
CA MET A 84 4.94 9.91 -7.09
C MET A 84 6.10 10.81 -7.51
N ARG A 85 6.72 11.55 -6.58
CA ARG A 85 7.88 12.41 -6.89
C ARG A 85 9.10 11.58 -7.24
N ARG A 86 9.27 10.45 -6.55
CA ARG A 86 10.38 9.50 -6.76
C ARG A 86 10.01 8.36 -7.70
N MET A 87 8.76 8.31 -8.17
CA MET A 87 8.18 7.21 -8.93
C MET A 87 8.58 5.84 -8.37
N SER A 88 8.40 5.67 -7.06
CA SER A 88 8.85 4.48 -6.34
C SER A 88 7.84 4.06 -5.27
N ALA A 89 7.53 2.76 -5.22
CA ALA A 89 6.80 2.16 -4.11
C ALA A 89 7.70 2.12 -2.88
N VAL A 90 7.34 2.94 -1.89
CA VAL A 90 8.09 3.13 -0.65
C VAL A 90 7.65 2.15 0.44
N SER A 91 6.40 1.69 0.39
CA SER A 91 5.88 0.70 1.34
C SER A 91 4.86 -0.25 0.72
N VAL A 92 4.57 -1.35 1.40
CA VAL A 92 3.58 -2.35 1.01
C VAL A 92 2.52 -2.48 2.10
N LEU A 93 1.25 -2.44 1.74
CA LEU A 93 0.13 -2.58 2.67
C LEU A 93 -0.63 -3.89 2.42
N THR A 94 -1.17 -4.46 3.49
CA THR A 94 -2.26 -5.43 3.35
C THR A 94 -3.54 -4.69 2.93
N TRP A 95 -4.45 -5.40 2.26
CA TRP A 95 -5.75 -4.83 1.90
C TRP A 95 -6.51 -4.32 3.13
N LYS A 96 -6.49 -5.09 4.23
CA LYS A 96 -7.11 -4.66 5.50
C LYS A 96 -6.48 -3.39 6.08
N ALA A 97 -5.15 -3.27 6.04
CA ALA A 97 -4.48 -2.07 6.52
C ALA A 97 -4.85 -0.86 5.66
N PHE A 98 -4.85 -1.03 4.34
CA PHE A 98 -5.31 -0.02 3.38
C PHE A 98 -6.75 0.42 3.68
N ASN A 99 -7.70 -0.52 3.78
CA ASN A 99 -9.09 -0.19 4.09
C ASN A 99 -9.20 0.57 5.41
N ARG A 100 -8.51 0.13 6.46
CA ARG A 100 -8.55 0.82 7.76
C ARG A 100 -8.00 2.25 7.66
N ILE A 101 -6.90 2.46 6.94
CA ILE A 101 -6.33 3.81 6.75
C ILE A 101 -7.34 4.72 6.06
N ILE A 102 -7.90 4.28 4.93
CA ILE A 102 -8.85 5.08 4.15
C ILE A 102 -10.14 5.33 4.94
N SER A 103 -10.73 4.29 5.54
CA SER A 103 -12.00 4.41 6.27
C SER A 103 -11.90 5.24 7.55
N ASN A 104 -10.72 5.36 8.16
CA ASN A 104 -10.50 6.20 9.35
C ASN A 104 -9.89 7.57 9.01
N GLY A 105 -9.76 7.92 7.72
CA GLY A 105 -9.18 9.21 7.32
C GLY A 105 -7.71 9.38 7.73
N LEU A 106 -6.97 8.30 7.94
CA LEU A 106 -5.57 8.34 8.40
C LEU A 106 -4.56 8.64 7.29
N GLY A 107 -5.04 8.90 6.08
CA GLY A 107 -4.23 9.22 4.91
C GLY A 107 -3.18 10.30 5.16
N PRO A 108 -3.58 11.51 5.62
CA PRO A 108 -2.65 12.61 5.91
C PRO A 108 -1.60 12.24 6.97
N VAL A 109 -2.01 11.52 8.04
CA VAL A 109 -1.10 11.07 9.10
C VAL A 109 -0.06 10.11 8.53
N VAL A 110 -0.48 9.13 7.72
CA VAL A 110 0.44 8.22 7.05
C VAL A 110 1.39 8.98 6.13
N CYS A 111 0.89 9.93 5.33
CA CYS A 111 1.74 10.77 4.48
C CYS A 111 2.78 11.55 5.29
N SER A 112 2.41 12.14 6.42
CA SER A 112 3.32 12.86 7.31
C SER A 112 4.44 11.96 7.83
N ILE A 113 4.10 10.77 8.35
CA ILE A 113 5.08 9.77 8.83
C ILE A 113 6.10 9.41 7.72
N LEU A 114 5.64 9.27 6.47
CA LEU A 114 6.54 8.98 5.33
C LEU A 114 7.47 10.15 5.04
N LEU A 115 6.97 11.39 5.09
CA LEU A 115 7.75 12.60 4.81
C LEU A 115 8.84 12.84 5.85
N HIS A 116 8.57 12.51 7.11
CA HIS A 116 9.55 12.60 8.20
C HIS A 116 10.56 11.44 8.25
N GLY A 117 10.49 10.49 7.30
CA GLY A 117 11.48 9.42 7.15
C GLY A 117 11.26 8.21 8.06
N GLU A 118 10.15 8.14 8.80
CA GLU A 118 9.79 7.01 9.68
C GLU A 118 9.15 5.85 8.89
N LEU A 119 9.79 5.49 7.78
CA LEU A 119 9.15 4.75 6.71
C LEU A 119 9.10 3.25 7.01
N THR A 120 7.98 2.77 7.55
CA THR A 120 7.78 1.33 7.74
C THR A 120 7.63 0.65 6.38
N PRO A 121 8.47 -0.34 6.02
CA PRO A 121 8.43 -0.97 4.69
C PRO A 121 7.19 -1.85 4.46
N TYR A 122 6.41 -2.12 5.51
CA TYR A 122 5.21 -2.95 5.46
C TYR A 122 4.18 -2.52 6.51
N PHE A 123 2.95 -2.23 6.07
CA PHE A 123 1.82 -1.97 6.96
C PHE A 123 0.86 -3.15 6.95
N ASN A 124 0.56 -3.63 8.15
CA ASN A 124 -0.52 -4.56 8.42
C ASN A 124 -1.49 -3.93 9.43
N ASN A 125 -2.47 -4.70 9.91
CA ASN A 125 -3.42 -4.19 10.88
C ASN A 125 -2.79 -3.77 12.22
N SER A 126 -1.71 -4.41 12.67
CA SER A 126 -1.06 -4.01 13.92
C SER A 126 -0.32 -2.68 13.77
N THR A 127 0.31 -2.43 12.61
CA THR A 127 0.91 -1.11 12.30
C THR A 127 -0.15 -0.01 12.39
N VAL A 128 -1.32 -0.20 11.77
CA VAL A 128 -2.41 0.79 11.80
C VAL A 128 -2.97 0.98 13.19
N SER A 129 -3.11 -0.10 13.98
CA SER A 129 -3.58 0.00 15.37
C SER A 129 -2.61 0.77 16.26
N ARG A 130 -1.29 0.69 16.02
CA ARG A 130 -0.29 1.48 16.74
C ARG A 130 -0.43 2.97 16.41
N ILE A 131 -0.48 3.31 15.11
CA ILE A 131 -0.69 4.70 14.66
C ILE A 131 -1.96 5.29 15.28
N LEU A 132 -3.06 4.53 15.31
CA LEU A 132 -4.30 4.97 15.94
C LEU A 132 -4.17 5.22 17.44
N LYS A 133 -3.35 4.44 18.16
CA LYS A 133 -3.09 4.67 19.58
C LYS A 133 -2.27 5.94 19.77
N ASP A 134 -1.19 6.09 19.00
CA ASP A 134 -0.28 7.23 19.07
C ASP A 134 -1.03 8.54 18.78
N VAL A 135 -1.93 8.54 17.78
CA VAL A 135 -2.78 9.70 17.46
C VAL A 135 -3.76 10.02 18.59
N ARG A 136 -4.36 9.02 19.23
CA ARG A 136 -5.31 9.26 20.35
C ARG A 136 -4.60 9.85 21.56
N SER A 137 -3.41 9.35 21.90
CA SER A 137 -2.60 9.89 23.01
C SER A 137 -2.07 11.31 22.77
N LEU A 138 -2.18 11.85 21.55
CA LEU A 138 -1.81 13.24 21.25
C LEU A 138 -3.01 14.21 21.33
N VAL A 139 -4.23 13.68 21.43
CA VAL A 139 -5.47 14.45 21.50
C VAL A 139 -6.05 14.45 22.92
N GLU A 140 -5.60 13.54 23.78
CA GLU A 140 -5.83 13.52 25.23
C GLU A 140 -4.78 14.35 25.97
#